data_AF-A0A260ZM48-F1
#
_entry.id   AF-A0A260ZM48-F1
#
_cell.length_a   1.000
_cell.length_b   1.000
_cell.length_c   1.000
_cell.angle_alpha   90.00
_cell.angle_beta   90.00
_cell.angle_gamma   90.00
#
_symmetry.space_group_name_H-M   'P 1'
#
loop_
_entity.id
_entity.type
_entity.pdbx_description
1 polymer ?
#
loop_
_entity_poly.entity_id
_entity_poly.type
_entity_poly.pdbx_seq_one_letter_code
_entity_poly.pdbx_strand_id
1 'polypeptide(L)'
;MKILLTVGILLVCDYTVLSVHAEPTMEPESYNKLLEYVGSIGGEQKDAEQFLKFRGDFALTAKEKAKTLKWNDKLKIPDLDCDTDYEEETRKMKNDLEEEHGSDYGKLIEAYEEDGEETTLSCLVPSRTEINCKSKKCDKKYVGFCICGPKKCDVDDDGLCESGSSSVFTFGVIVNFCIFYLIVSFF
;
A
#
# COMPACT_ATOMS: atom_id res chain seq x y z
N MET A 1 57.75 -9.14 38.40
CA MET A 1 56.92 -10.33 38.73
C MET A 1 55.48 -9.85 38.88
N LYS A 2 54.51 -10.51 38.21
CA LYS A 2 53.07 -10.19 38.06
C LYS A 2 52.78 -8.98 37.16
N ILE A 3 52.41 -9.07 35.87
CA ILE A 3 51.62 -10.03 35.06
C ILE A 3 50.12 -10.09 35.44
N LEU A 4 49.26 -9.75 34.45
CA LEU A 4 47.83 -10.10 34.24
C LEU A 4 46.81 -9.46 35.22
N LEU A 5 45.61 -8.97 34.85
CA LEU A 5 44.77 -9.04 33.65
C LEU A 5 43.94 -7.74 33.57
N THR A 6 43.97 -7.02 32.45
CA THR A 6 42.86 -6.14 32.10
C THR A 6 42.24 -6.72 30.85
N VAL A 7 41.03 -7.22 31.07
CA VAL A 7 40.20 -8.00 30.15
C VAL A 7 40.02 -7.22 28.85
N GLY A 8 40.48 -7.83 27.76
CA GLY A 8 40.12 -7.44 26.42
C GLY A 8 38.65 -7.72 26.13
N ILE A 9 38.23 -7.26 24.96
CA ILE A 9 36.87 -7.29 24.37
C ILE A 9 36.13 -5.98 24.58
N LEU A 10 36.42 -5.01 23.71
CA LEU A 10 35.46 -4.02 23.21
C LEU A 10 35.93 -3.47 21.85
N LEU A 11 36.39 -4.38 20.98
CA LEU A 11 36.74 -4.08 19.58
C LEU A 11 36.19 -5.17 18.67
N VAL A 12 34.86 -5.34 18.69
CA VAL A 12 34.11 -5.82 17.53
C VAL A 12 32.75 -5.14 17.61
N CYS A 13 32.67 -3.86 17.24
CA CYS A 13 31.44 -3.38 16.62
C CYS A 13 31.41 -4.04 15.25
N ASP A 14 30.97 -5.30 15.26
CA ASP A 14 30.52 -5.99 14.06
C ASP A 14 29.50 -5.05 13.43
N TYR A 15 29.89 -4.41 12.33
CA TYR A 15 28.95 -3.96 11.32
C TYR A 15 28.34 -5.20 10.63
N THR A 16 27.75 -6.09 11.42
CA THR A 16 26.61 -6.88 11.00
C THR A 16 25.40 -6.02 11.31
N VAL A 17 25.22 -4.96 10.51
CA VAL A 17 23.84 -4.57 10.20
C VAL A 17 23.33 -5.74 9.39
N LEU A 18 22.74 -6.69 10.14
CA LEU A 18 21.80 -7.69 9.66
C LEU A 18 21.10 -7.08 8.46
N SER A 19 21.10 -7.82 7.34
CA SER A 19 20.02 -7.69 6.38
C SER A 19 18.73 -7.76 7.21
N VAL A 20 18.16 -6.59 7.51
CA VAL A 20 16.79 -6.47 7.89
C VAL A 20 16.09 -6.95 6.63
N HIS A 21 15.79 -8.25 6.59
CA HIS A 21 14.68 -8.73 5.81
C HIS A 21 13.51 -7.89 6.31
N ALA A 22 13.20 -6.82 5.58
CA ALA A 22 11.97 -6.09 5.78
C ALA A 22 10.88 -7.15 5.58
N GLU A 23 10.29 -7.61 6.69
CA GLU A 23 9.23 -8.60 6.63
C GLU A 23 8.19 -8.11 5.62
N PRO A 24 7.70 -8.98 4.72
CA PRO A 24 6.73 -8.58 3.72
C PRO A 24 5.55 -7.91 4.42
N THR A 25 5.28 -6.66 4.04
CA THR A 25 4.22 -5.83 4.61
C THR A 25 2.87 -6.23 4.04
N MET A 26 2.53 -7.53 4.06
CA MET A 26 1.30 -8.06 3.50
C MET A 26 0.81 -9.24 4.34
N GLU A 27 -0.51 -9.34 4.54
CA GLU A 27 -1.09 -10.47 5.26
C GLU A 27 -0.99 -11.77 4.44
N PRO A 28 -0.80 -12.96 5.07
CA PRO A 28 -0.58 -14.22 4.35
C PRO A 28 -1.65 -14.56 3.30
N GLU A 29 -2.93 -14.35 3.61
CA GLU A 29 -4.03 -14.58 2.65
C GLU A 29 -3.96 -13.61 1.47
N SER A 30 -3.57 -12.36 1.73
CA SER A 30 -3.41 -11.34 0.69
C SER A 30 -2.21 -11.63 -0.19
N TYR A 31 -1.13 -12.19 0.40
CA TYR A 31 0.03 -12.66 -0.33
C TYR A 31 -0.29 -13.83 -1.26
N ASN A 32 -1.10 -14.79 -0.83
CA ASN A 32 -1.56 -15.87 -1.70
C ASN A 32 -2.34 -15.35 -2.90
N LYS A 33 -3.22 -14.37 -2.72
CA LYS A 33 -3.93 -13.72 -3.84
C LYS A 33 -3.00 -12.95 -4.77
N LEU A 34 -1.96 -12.30 -4.23
CA LEU A 34 -0.92 -11.68 -5.05
C LEU A 34 -0.17 -12.73 -5.89
N LEU A 35 0.15 -13.89 -5.32
CA LEU A 35 0.77 -15.00 -6.06
C LEU A 35 -0.14 -15.56 -7.17
N GLU A 36 -1.44 -15.69 -6.91
CA GLU A 36 -2.42 -16.08 -7.93
C GLU A 36 -2.44 -15.08 -9.09
N TYR A 37 -2.46 -13.78 -8.79
CA TYR A 37 -2.38 -12.73 -9.81
C TYR A 37 -1.07 -12.82 -10.60
N VAL A 38 0.09 -12.89 -9.94
CA VAL A 38 1.40 -12.98 -10.58
C VAL A 38 1.48 -14.21 -11.48
N GLY A 39 0.99 -15.37 -11.01
CA GLY A 39 0.89 -16.58 -11.82
C GLY A 39 -0.03 -16.42 -13.03
N SER A 40 -1.13 -15.66 -12.90
CA SER A 40 -2.07 -15.41 -14.00
C SER A 40 -1.44 -14.61 -15.16
N ILE A 41 -0.45 -13.75 -14.87
CA ILE A 41 0.29 -12.99 -15.87
C ILE A 41 1.59 -13.67 -16.31
N GLY A 42 1.85 -14.90 -15.86
CA GLY A 42 3.02 -15.69 -16.22
C GLY A 42 4.28 -15.38 -15.41
N GLY A 43 4.15 -14.66 -14.28
CA GLY A 43 5.25 -14.42 -13.35
C GLY A 43 5.44 -15.56 -12.34
N GLU A 44 6.45 -15.39 -11.49
CA GLU A 44 6.88 -16.34 -10.46
C GLU A 44 6.82 -15.69 -9.07
N GLN A 45 6.96 -16.49 -8.01
CA GLN A 45 6.96 -16.01 -6.62
C GLN A 45 7.93 -14.83 -6.38
N LYS A 46 9.10 -14.86 -7.02
CA LYS A 46 10.12 -13.80 -6.91
C LYS A 46 9.60 -12.43 -7.38
N ASP A 47 8.64 -12.40 -8.29
CA ASP A 47 8.07 -11.15 -8.82
C ASP A 47 7.12 -10.52 -7.79
N ALA A 48 6.36 -11.34 -7.05
CA ALA A 48 5.58 -10.89 -5.90
C ALA A 48 6.49 -10.37 -4.77
N GLU A 49 7.59 -11.08 -4.49
CA GLU A 49 8.59 -10.65 -3.52
C GLU A 49 9.27 -9.34 -3.94
N GLN A 50 9.60 -9.19 -5.23
CA GLN A 50 10.18 -7.98 -5.79
C GLN A 50 9.22 -6.80 -5.70
N PHE A 51 7.91 -7.01 -5.95
CA PHE A 51 6.89 -5.98 -5.77
C PHE A 51 6.86 -5.47 -4.32
N LEU A 52 6.79 -6.36 -3.33
CA LEU A 52 6.77 -5.99 -1.91
C LEU A 52 8.08 -5.34 -1.46
N LYS A 53 9.21 -5.84 -1.97
CA LYS A 53 10.52 -5.26 -1.72
C LYS A 53 10.61 -3.85 -2.27
N PHE A 54 10.13 -3.61 -3.49
CA PHE A 54 10.17 -2.29 -4.12
C PHE A 54 9.33 -1.27 -3.34
N ARG A 55 8.13 -1.65 -2.89
CA ARG A 55 7.32 -0.84 -1.98
C ARG A 55 8.05 -0.54 -0.67
N GLY A 56 8.71 -1.54 -0.07
CA GLY A 56 9.49 -1.38 1.15
C GLY A 56 10.67 -0.43 1.00
N ASP A 57 11.48 -0.63 -0.04
CA ASP A 57 12.67 0.18 -0.35
C ASP A 57 12.32 1.64 -0.63
N PHE A 58 11.21 1.89 -1.35
CA PHE A 58 10.70 3.23 -1.58
C PHE A 58 10.31 3.91 -0.26
N ALA A 59 9.52 3.24 0.58
CA ALA A 59 9.12 3.79 1.88
C ALA A 59 10.34 4.10 2.76
N LEU A 60 11.32 3.20 2.82
CA LEU A 60 12.56 3.42 3.57
C LEU A 60 13.33 4.64 3.07
N THR A 61 13.41 4.82 1.75
CA THR A 61 14.10 5.96 1.13
C THR A 61 13.37 7.28 1.42
N ALA A 62 12.04 7.24 1.41
CA ALA A 62 11.18 8.35 1.83
C ALA A 62 11.20 8.61 3.35
N LYS A 63 11.93 7.80 4.14
CA LYS A 63 11.95 7.82 5.62
C LYS A 63 10.57 7.58 6.24
N GLU A 64 9.75 6.83 5.53
CA GLU A 64 8.41 6.39 5.92
C GLU A 64 8.41 4.89 6.25
N LYS A 65 7.30 4.42 6.83
CA LYS A 65 7.06 2.99 7.01
C LYS A 65 5.86 2.57 6.15
N ALA A 66 6.11 1.69 5.17
CA ALA A 66 5.02 1.09 4.39
C ALA A 66 4.06 0.34 5.31
N LYS A 67 2.78 0.69 5.24
CA LYS A 67 1.74 -0.04 5.97
C LYS A 67 1.46 -1.38 5.31
N THR A 68 1.00 -2.31 6.14
CA THR A 68 0.59 -3.65 5.71
C THR A 68 -0.57 -3.58 4.73
N LEU A 69 -0.42 -4.24 3.58
CA LEU A 69 -1.44 -4.38 2.57
C LEU A 69 -2.37 -5.57 2.87
N LYS A 70 -3.66 -5.32 2.72
CA LYS A 70 -4.73 -6.33 2.75
C LYS A 70 -5.45 -6.37 1.42
N TRP A 71 -5.77 -7.56 0.94
CA TRP A 71 -6.51 -7.71 -0.30
C TRP A 71 -7.94 -7.18 -0.13
N ASN A 72 -8.39 -6.34 -1.06
CA ASN A 72 -9.74 -5.81 -1.08
C ASN A 72 -10.36 -5.93 -2.48
N ASP A 73 -11.22 -6.93 -2.68
CA ASP A 73 -11.93 -7.16 -3.95
C ASP A 73 -12.86 -6.00 -4.35
N LYS A 74 -13.18 -5.08 -3.43
CA LYS A 74 -14.02 -3.89 -3.70
C LYS A 74 -13.23 -2.69 -4.22
N LEU A 75 -11.90 -2.72 -4.13
CA LEU A 75 -11.06 -1.66 -4.66
C LEU A 75 -11.17 -1.68 -6.20
N LYS A 76 -11.74 -0.62 -6.76
CA LYS A 76 -12.11 -0.55 -8.18
C LYS A 76 -10.88 -0.39 -9.06
N ILE A 77 -10.62 -1.38 -9.91
CA ILE A 77 -9.56 -1.33 -10.91
C ILE A 77 -10.17 -0.92 -12.25
N PRO A 78 -9.59 0.05 -12.98
CA PRO A 78 -10.00 0.38 -14.33
C PRO A 78 -10.13 -0.85 -15.24
N ASP A 79 -10.93 -0.72 -16.30
CA ASP A 79 -11.03 -1.79 -17.28
C ASP A 79 -9.75 -1.91 -18.09
N LEU A 80 -9.36 -3.17 -18.33
CA LEU A 80 -8.12 -3.49 -19.03
C LEU A 80 -8.35 -3.49 -20.54
N ASP A 81 -7.58 -2.67 -21.24
CA ASP A 81 -7.44 -2.66 -22.68
C ASP A 81 -6.29 -3.58 -23.11
N CYS A 82 -6.50 -4.34 -24.17
CA CYS A 82 -5.51 -5.27 -24.71
C CYS A 82 -4.42 -4.58 -25.54
N ASP A 83 -4.70 -3.37 -26.03
CA ASP A 83 -3.77 -2.59 -26.85
C ASP A 83 -2.83 -1.73 -25.99
N THR A 84 -3.16 -1.54 -24.72
CA THR A 84 -2.33 -0.79 -23.75
C THR A 84 -1.19 -1.63 -23.18
N ASP A 85 -0.01 -1.03 -23.11
CA ASP A 85 1.13 -1.55 -22.34
C ASP A 85 1.20 -0.84 -20.98
N TYR A 86 0.50 -1.40 -19.99
CA TYR A 86 0.40 -0.81 -18.65
C TYR A 86 1.74 -0.72 -17.93
N GLU A 87 2.70 -1.60 -18.22
CA GLU A 87 4.03 -1.56 -17.61
C GLU A 87 4.81 -0.38 -18.18
N GLU A 88 4.80 -0.19 -19.50
CA GLU A 88 5.43 0.96 -20.15
C GLU A 88 4.78 2.29 -19.75
N GLU A 89 3.44 2.38 -19.74
CA GLU A 89 2.74 3.59 -19.32
C GLU A 89 3.05 3.95 -17.86
N THR A 90 3.01 2.96 -16.95
CA THR A 90 3.37 3.16 -15.54
C THR A 90 4.83 3.60 -15.40
N ARG A 91 5.75 2.97 -16.14
CA ARG A 91 7.18 3.31 -16.11
C ARG A 91 7.43 4.72 -16.61
N LYS A 92 6.74 5.14 -17.68
CA LYS A 92 6.86 6.49 -18.22
C LYS A 92 6.37 7.52 -17.19
N MET A 93 5.17 7.33 -16.65
CA MET A 93 4.62 8.19 -15.60
C MET A 93 5.54 8.27 -14.39
N LYS A 94 6.08 7.11 -13.95
CA LYS A 94 7.04 7.06 -12.84
C LYS A 94 8.26 7.96 -13.10
N ASN A 95 8.86 7.84 -14.28
CA ASN A 95 10.05 8.61 -14.63
C ASN A 95 9.74 10.11 -14.70
N ASP A 96 8.60 10.48 -15.28
CA ASP A 96 8.17 11.88 -15.38
C ASP A 96 7.98 12.49 -13.98
N LEU A 97 7.31 11.78 -13.07
CA LEU A 97 7.11 12.21 -11.68
C LEU A 97 8.41 12.22 -10.85
N GLU A 98 9.30 11.24 -11.04
CA GLU A 98 10.61 11.21 -10.37
C GLU A 98 11.56 12.29 -10.89
N GLU A 99 11.46 12.69 -12.16
CA GLU A 99 12.20 13.83 -12.70
C GLU A 99 11.72 15.14 -12.06
N GLU A 100 10.40 15.30 -11.89
CA GLU A 100 9.81 16.52 -11.32
C GLU A 100 9.97 16.61 -9.80
N HIS A 101 9.80 15.50 -9.08
CA HIS A 101 9.67 15.49 -7.63
C HIS A 101 10.64 14.54 -6.91
N GLY A 102 11.50 13.80 -7.61
CA GLY A 102 12.36 12.76 -7.00
C GLY A 102 13.39 13.25 -5.97
N SER A 103 13.63 14.57 -5.89
CA SER A 103 14.45 15.16 -4.82
C SER A 103 13.68 15.44 -3.52
N ASP A 104 12.35 15.48 -3.58
CA ASP A 104 11.44 15.71 -2.47
C ASP A 104 10.43 14.55 -2.41
N TYR A 105 10.78 13.51 -1.66
CA TYR A 105 9.94 12.32 -1.52
C TYR A 105 8.55 12.60 -0.94
N GLY A 106 8.38 13.70 -0.19
CA GLY A 106 7.05 14.10 0.28
C GLY A 106 6.15 14.47 -0.91
N LYS A 107 6.65 15.34 -1.79
CA LYS A 107 5.94 15.72 -3.03
C LYS A 107 5.79 14.57 -4.01
N LEU A 108 6.78 13.69 -4.11
CA LEU A 108 6.67 12.51 -4.97
C LEU A 108 5.57 11.56 -4.47
N ILE A 109 5.42 11.40 -3.15
CA ILE A 109 4.32 10.62 -2.57
C ILE A 109 2.98 11.29 -2.89
N GLU A 110 2.86 12.61 -2.74
CA GLU A 110 1.65 13.36 -3.10
C GLU A 110 1.29 13.17 -4.59
N ALA A 111 2.28 13.28 -5.48
CA ALA A 111 2.06 13.04 -6.92
C ALA A 111 1.64 11.60 -7.24
N TYR A 112 2.20 10.59 -6.54
CA TYR A 112 1.71 9.21 -6.66
C TYR A 112 0.31 9.00 -6.07
N GLU A 113 -0.09 9.80 -5.07
CA GLU A 113 -1.44 9.80 -4.52
C GLU A 113 -2.47 10.41 -5.48
N GLU A 114 -2.07 11.40 -6.28
CA GLU A 114 -2.94 12.15 -7.20
C GLU A 114 -2.89 11.61 -8.64
N ASP A 115 -1.73 11.67 -9.30
CA ASP A 115 -1.56 11.29 -10.71
C ASP A 115 -1.38 9.78 -10.89
N GLY A 116 -0.73 9.14 -9.91
CA GLY A 116 -0.44 7.71 -9.91
C GLY A 116 -1.60 6.84 -9.42
N GLU A 117 -2.72 7.44 -9.01
CA GLU A 117 -3.75 6.79 -8.19
C GLU A 117 -4.38 5.55 -8.84
N GLU A 118 -4.58 5.58 -10.16
CA GLU A 118 -5.22 4.49 -10.91
C GLU A 118 -4.24 3.53 -11.55
N THR A 119 -2.95 3.62 -11.18
CA THR A 119 -1.86 2.81 -11.71
C THR A 119 -1.18 2.01 -10.60
N THR A 120 -0.16 1.22 -10.96
CA THR A 120 0.68 0.51 -9.99
C THR A 120 1.48 1.46 -9.09
N LEU A 121 1.63 2.74 -9.45
CA LEU A 121 2.34 3.73 -8.61
C LEU A 121 1.61 4.01 -7.29
N SER A 122 0.29 3.87 -7.26
CA SER A 122 -0.50 3.91 -6.03
C SER A 122 0.01 2.93 -4.96
N CYS A 123 0.62 1.81 -5.37
CA CYS A 123 1.21 0.82 -4.48
C CYS A 123 2.58 1.20 -3.91
N LEU A 124 3.18 2.30 -4.32
CA LEU A 124 4.38 2.86 -3.69
C LEU A 124 4.05 3.80 -2.53
N VAL A 125 2.85 4.37 -2.53
CA VAL A 125 2.39 5.27 -1.46
C VAL A 125 2.38 4.50 -0.12
N PRO A 126 3.25 4.85 0.85
CA PRO A 126 3.43 4.06 2.08
C PRO A 126 2.18 4.00 2.97
N SER A 127 1.32 5.02 2.86
CA SER A 127 0.10 5.18 3.66
C SER A 127 -1.04 4.22 3.29
N ARG A 128 -1.02 3.66 2.07
CA ARG A 128 -2.03 2.72 1.55
C ARG A 128 -2.01 1.39 2.31
N THR A 129 -3.18 0.81 2.54
CA THR A 129 -3.39 -0.42 3.33
C THR A 129 -4.15 -1.51 2.58
N GLU A 130 -4.64 -1.21 1.39
CA GLU A 130 -5.45 -2.12 0.59
C GLU A 130 -4.80 -2.33 -0.77
N ILE A 131 -4.99 -3.51 -1.36
CA ILE A 131 -4.54 -3.82 -2.71
C ILE A 131 -5.58 -4.66 -3.43
N ASN A 132 -5.69 -4.47 -4.73
CA ASN A 132 -6.39 -5.37 -5.63
C ASN A 132 -5.63 -5.42 -6.95
N CYS A 133 -5.64 -6.58 -7.59
CA CYS A 133 -5.00 -6.76 -8.89
C CYS A 133 -5.98 -7.40 -9.86
N LYS A 134 -5.93 -6.96 -11.12
CA LYS A 134 -6.77 -7.49 -12.20
C LYS A 134 -5.87 -7.89 -13.34
N SER A 135 -6.14 -9.06 -13.90
CA SER A 135 -5.55 -9.50 -15.16
C SER A 135 -6.65 -9.80 -16.18
N LYS A 136 -6.31 -9.63 -17.46
CA LYS A 136 -7.17 -9.93 -18.59
C LYS A 136 -6.35 -10.69 -19.62
N LYS A 137 -6.90 -11.79 -20.10
CA LYS A 137 -6.34 -12.53 -21.23
C LYS A 137 -6.65 -11.78 -22.52
N CYS A 138 -5.61 -11.47 -23.28
CA CYS A 138 -5.67 -10.80 -24.58
C CYS A 138 -4.95 -11.66 -25.59
N ASP A 139 -5.63 -12.23 -26.59
CA ASP A 139 -5.04 -13.16 -27.57
C ASP A 139 -3.98 -14.12 -26.98
N LYS A 140 -2.69 -13.80 -27.17
CA LYS A 140 -1.53 -14.59 -26.72
C LYS A 140 -0.81 -14.04 -25.48
N LYS A 141 -1.27 -12.93 -24.90
CA LYS A 141 -0.69 -12.28 -23.72
C LYS A 141 -1.72 -12.11 -22.60
N TYR A 142 -1.25 -11.97 -21.36
CA TYR A 142 -2.07 -11.42 -20.29
C TYR A 142 -1.62 -9.99 -20.06
N VAL A 143 -2.58 -9.10 -19.83
CA VAL A 143 -2.33 -7.74 -19.35
C VAL A 143 -2.90 -7.62 -17.95
N GLY A 144 -2.29 -6.82 -17.10
CA GLY A 144 -2.79 -6.62 -15.76
C GLY A 144 -1.94 -5.64 -14.98
N PHE A 145 -2.54 -5.09 -13.93
CA PHE A 145 -1.85 -4.27 -12.96
C PHE A 145 -2.55 -4.39 -11.59
N CYS A 146 -1.84 -3.94 -10.57
CA CYS A 146 -2.37 -3.78 -9.22
C CYS A 146 -2.58 -2.31 -8.92
N ILE A 147 -3.55 -1.99 -8.08
CA ILE A 147 -3.71 -0.67 -7.46
C ILE A 147 -3.78 -0.83 -5.95
N CYS A 148 -3.39 0.21 -5.23
CA CYS A 148 -3.43 0.23 -3.78
C CYS A 148 -4.25 1.40 -3.23
N GLY A 149 -5.08 1.08 -2.24
CA GLY A 149 -6.03 1.98 -1.60
C GLY A 149 -5.89 2.02 -0.07
N PRO A 150 -6.84 2.62 0.65
CA PRO A 150 -7.95 3.41 0.10
C PRO A 150 -7.42 4.67 -0.60
N LYS A 151 -8.16 5.16 -1.60
CA LYS A 151 -7.91 6.45 -2.26
C LYS A 151 -7.88 7.58 -1.22
N LYS A 152 -7.14 8.65 -1.49
CA LYS A 152 -7.13 9.81 -0.59
C LYS A 152 -8.50 10.44 -0.83
N CYS A 153 -9.38 10.34 0.14
CA CYS A 153 -10.69 10.94 0.03
C CYS A 153 -10.52 12.46 -0.01
N ASP A 154 -11.15 13.11 -0.97
CA ASP A 154 -11.50 14.52 -0.82
C ASP A 154 -12.40 14.60 0.40
N VAL A 155 -11.87 15.27 1.41
CA VAL A 155 -12.64 15.58 2.61
C VAL A 155 -13.48 16.79 2.22
N ASP A 156 -14.77 16.58 1.94
CA ASP A 156 -15.70 17.70 1.77
C ASP A 156 -15.67 18.60 3.02
N ASP A 157 -16.17 19.85 2.93
CA ASP A 157 -16.19 20.85 4.03
C ASP A 157 -16.77 20.33 5.37
N ASP A 158 -17.50 19.19 5.34
CA ASP A 158 -18.06 18.49 6.50
C ASP A 158 -17.12 17.44 7.15
N GLY A 159 -15.88 17.30 6.68
CA GLY A 159 -14.89 16.43 7.32
C GLY A 159 -15.07 14.92 7.06
N LEU A 160 -15.93 14.55 6.11
CA LEU A 160 -16.31 13.15 5.85
C LEU A 160 -15.84 12.68 4.48
N CYS A 161 -15.10 11.58 4.46
CA CYS A 161 -14.74 10.87 3.24
C CYS A 161 -15.97 10.13 2.69
N GLU A 162 -16.33 10.35 1.42
CA GLU A 162 -17.31 9.53 0.70
C GLU A 162 -16.74 8.12 0.46
N SER A 163 -16.67 7.33 1.53
CA SER A 163 -16.51 5.89 1.45
C SER A 163 -17.67 5.30 2.23
N GLY A 164 -18.69 4.88 1.50
CA GLY A 164 -19.92 4.31 2.02
C GLY A 164 -19.66 3.23 3.08
N SER A 165 -19.76 3.63 4.34
CA SER A 165 -20.00 2.76 5.48
C SER A 165 -20.83 3.56 6.47
N SER A 166 -22.14 3.42 6.31
CA SER A 166 -23.20 4.01 7.13
C SER A 166 -23.16 3.42 8.55
N SER A 167 -22.18 3.80 9.37
CA SER A 167 -22.08 3.38 10.78
C SER A 167 -22.29 4.52 11.77
N VAL A 168 -21.95 5.77 11.40
CA VAL A 168 -22.08 6.93 12.31
C VAL A 168 -23.51 7.46 12.37
N PHE A 169 -24.24 7.41 11.24
CA PHE A 169 -25.65 7.80 11.19
C PHE A 169 -26.54 6.87 12.04
N THR A 170 -26.20 5.59 12.12
CA THR A 170 -26.91 4.59 12.93
C THR A 170 -26.71 4.86 14.42
N PHE A 171 -25.52 5.30 14.86
CA PHE A 171 -25.26 5.63 16.25
C PHE A 171 -26.08 6.85 16.71
N GLY A 172 -26.18 7.89 15.88
CA GLY A 172 -26.99 9.07 16.18
C GLY A 172 -28.49 8.76 16.32
N VAL A 173 -29.03 7.93 15.42
CA VAL A 173 -30.44 7.50 15.49
C VAL A 173 -30.69 6.62 16.72
N ILE A 174 -29.79 5.68 17.05
CA ILE A 174 -29.93 4.82 18.23
C ILE A 174 -29.87 5.65 19.52
N VAL A 175 -28.93 6.59 19.65
CA VAL A 175 -28.83 7.46 20.85
C VAL A 175 -30.09 8.31 21.00
N ASN A 176 -30.60 8.86 19.90
CA ASN A 176 -31.83 9.67 19.93
C ASN A 176 -33.05 8.82 20.34
N PHE A 177 -33.21 7.62 19.77
CA PHE A 177 -34.28 6.69 20.17
C PHE A 177 -34.17 6.24 21.64
N CYS A 178 -32.97 5.98 22.15
CA CYS A 178 -32.75 5.65 23.55
C CYS A 178 -33.13 6.81 24.49
N ILE A 179 -32.81 8.05 24.12
CA ILE A 179 -33.17 9.23 24.92
C ILE A 179 -34.69 9.44 24.90
N PHE A 180 -35.35 9.33 23.74
CA PHE A 180 -36.81 9.41 23.66
C PHE A 180 -37.48 8.32 24.48
N TYR A 181 -36.98 7.08 24.43
CA TYR A 181 -37.54 5.97 25.20
C TYR A 181 -37.38 6.17 26.71
N LEU A 182 -36.24 6.71 27.16
CA LEU A 182 -36.02 7.06 28.56
C LEU A 182 -36.97 8.18 29.01
N ILE A 183 -37.15 9.24 28.23
CA ILE A 183 -38.04 10.36 28.58
C ILE A 183 -39.50 9.90 28.69
N VAL A 184 -39.96 9.06 27.76
CA VAL A 184 -41.34 8.51 27.79
C VAL A 184 -41.54 7.53 28.95
N SER A 185 -40.49 6.89 29.46
CA SER A 185 -40.59 5.98 30.61
C SER A 185 -40.69 6.69 31.97
N PHE A 186 -40.48 8.02 32.02
CA PHE A 186 -40.61 8.84 33.23
C PHE A 186 -41.93 9.65 33.28
N PHE A 187 -42.76 9.58 32.24
CA PHE A 187 -44.12 10.13 32.18
C PHE A 187 -45.16 9.00 32.21
#